data_AF-A0A101V3U0-F1
#
_entry.id   AF-A0A101V3U0-F1
#
_cell.length_a   1.000
_cell.length_b   1.000
_cell.length_c   1.000
_cell.angle_alpha   90.00
_cell.angle_beta   90.00
_cell.angle_gamma   90.00
#
_symmetry.space_group_name_H-M   'P 1'
#
loop_
_entity.id
_entity.type
_entity.pdbx_description
1 polymer ?
#
loop_
_entity_poly.entity_id
_entity_poly.type
_entity_poly.pdbx_seq_one_letter_code
_entity_poly.pdbx_strand_id
1 'polypeptide(L)' 'MESEDENGPFKKFGYDDLIARDKVNLDITWMKDPALDDADSGLSPEEIVRDLQPALIEFTAIARSLGGEVDVPDAEVE' A
#
# COMPACT_ATOMS: atom_id res chain seq x y z
N MET A 1 -9.01 10.15 -37.25
CA MET A 1 -10.06 9.70 -36.32
C MET A 1 -9.29 8.99 -35.24
N GLU A 2 -8.92 9.71 -34.19
CA GLU A 2 -8.10 9.16 -33.11
C GLU A 2 -8.90 8.05 -32.42
N SER A 3 -8.28 6.87 -32.28
CA SER A 3 -8.86 5.75 -31.55
C SER A 3 -9.18 6.22 -30.14
N GLU A 4 -10.43 6.07 -29.73
CA GLU A 4 -10.80 6.17 -28.32
C GLU A 4 -10.27 4.92 -27.65
N ASP A 5 -8.99 4.95 -27.28
CA ASP A 5 -8.36 3.90 -26.51
C ASP A 5 -8.98 3.90 -25.11
N GLU A 6 -9.89 2.96 -24.85
CA GLU A 6 -10.56 2.79 -23.55
C GLU A 6 -9.58 2.48 -22.39
N ASN A 7 -8.31 2.25 -22.72
CA ASN A 7 -7.17 2.04 -21.81
C ASN A 7 -6.11 3.16 -21.88
N GLY A 8 -6.38 4.30 -22.54
CA GLY A 8 -5.45 5.44 -22.63
C GLY A 8 -5.41 6.28 -21.34
N PRO A 9 -4.66 7.39 -21.25
CA PRO A 9 -4.69 8.26 -20.07
C PRO A 9 -5.92 9.20 -20.02
N PHE A 10 -6.76 9.20 -21.07
CA PHE A 10 -7.97 10.04 -21.13
C PHE A 10 -9.26 9.22 -21.20
N LYS A 11 -10.20 9.50 -20.28
CA LYS A 11 -11.56 8.96 -20.28
C LYS A 11 -12.59 10.08 -20.14
N LYS A 12 -13.62 10.05 -20.97
CA LYS A 12 -14.75 11.01 -20.92
C LYS A 12 -15.83 10.45 -19.99
N PHE A 13 -16.46 11.33 -19.22
CA PHE A 13 -17.60 11.01 -18.34
C PHE A 13 -18.81 11.87 -18.73
N GLY A 14 -20.00 11.27 -18.76
CA GLY A 14 -21.23 12.01 -19.02
C GLY A 14 -21.67 12.86 -17.83
N TYR A 15 -22.46 13.90 -18.07
CA TYR A 15 -22.99 14.74 -16.98
C TYR A 15 -23.81 13.94 -15.97
N ASP A 16 -24.67 13.05 -16.47
CA ASP A 16 -25.52 12.19 -15.63
C ASP A 16 -24.69 11.23 -14.77
N ASP A 17 -23.55 10.74 -15.29
CA ASP A 17 -22.63 9.90 -14.53
C ASP A 17 -21.94 10.67 -13.41
N LEU A 18 -21.60 11.94 -13.64
CA LEU A 18 -20.94 12.78 -12.64
C LEU A 18 -21.91 13.21 -11.53
N ILE A 19 -23.15 13.56 -11.90
CA ILE A 19 -24.15 14.07 -10.95
C ILE A 19 -24.73 12.96 -10.05
N ALA A 20 -24.72 11.71 -10.53
CA ALA A 20 -25.17 10.55 -9.76
C ALA A 20 -24.18 10.10 -8.68
N ARG A 21 -22.93 10.60 -8.70
CA ARG A 21 -21.90 10.24 -7.71
C ARG A 21 -22.19 10.86 -6.35
N ASP A 22 -21.75 10.19 -5.29
CA ASP A 22 -21.81 10.74 -3.94
C ASP A 22 -21.15 12.13 -3.92
N LYS A 23 -21.91 13.13 -3.48
CA LYS A 23 -21.47 14.54 -3.35
C LYS A 23 -20.87 15.13 -4.63
N VAL A 24 -21.18 14.58 -5.80
CA VAL A 24 -20.59 15.00 -7.08
C VAL A 24 -19.06 14.93 -7.01
N ASN A 25 -18.53 13.88 -6.38
CA ASN A 25 -17.09 13.73 -6.21
C ASN A 25 -16.40 13.53 -7.57
N LEU A 26 -15.59 14.53 -7.96
CA LEU A 26 -14.84 14.59 -9.21
C LEU A 26 -13.43 13.97 -9.11
N ASP A 27 -13.04 13.47 -7.94
CA ASP A 27 -11.88 12.60 -7.80
C ASP A 27 -12.23 11.22 -8.37
N ILE A 28 -11.94 11.03 -9.66
CA ILE A 28 -12.33 9.85 -10.43
C ILE A 28 -11.07 9.10 -10.85
N THR A 29 -10.77 8.05 -10.11
CA THR A 29 -9.83 7.01 -10.55
C THR A 29 -10.53 6.09 -11.54
N TRP A 30 -9.96 5.92 -12.73
CA TRP A 30 -10.56 5.09 -13.78
C TRP A 30 -9.57 4.10 -14.41
N MET A 31 -8.28 4.32 -14.21
CA MET A 31 -7.23 3.37 -14.54
C MET A 31 -6.56 2.94 -13.23
N LYS A 32 -6.35 1.63 -13.07
CA LYS A 32 -5.50 1.07 -12.03
C LYS A 32 -4.12 0.82 -12.65
N ASP A 33 -3.07 1.25 -11.97
CA ASP A 33 -1.70 0.92 -12.39
C ASP A 33 -1.49 -0.60 -12.21
N PRO A 34 -1.12 -1.36 -13.26
CA PRO A 34 -0.89 -2.80 -13.15
C PRO A 34 0.28 -3.15 -12.23
N ALA A 35 1.24 -2.23 -12.00
CA ALA A 35 2.30 -2.43 -11.02
C ALA A 35 1.80 -2.32 -9.56
N LEU A 36 0.59 -1.80 -9.34
CA LEU A 36 -0.01 -1.68 -8.01
C LEU A 36 -0.64 -2.98 -7.50
N ASP A 37 -0.95 -3.94 -8.38
CA ASP A 37 -1.53 -5.23 -7.98
C ASP A 37 -0.55 -6.10 -7.15
N ASP A 38 0.76 -5.91 -7.34
CA ASP A 38 1.79 -6.54 -6.50
C ASP A 38 1.92 -5.88 -5.11
N ALA A 39 1.52 -4.60 -4.98
CA ALA A 39 1.56 -3.87 -3.72
C ALA A 39 0.27 -4.03 -2.88
N ASP A 40 -0.88 -4.23 -3.53
CA ASP A 40 -2.19 -4.50 -2.91
C ASP A 40 -2.38 -5.98 -2.53
N SER A 41 -1.54 -6.88 -3.03
CA SER A 41 -1.38 -8.23 -2.48
C SER A 41 -0.61 -8.13 -1.16
N GLY A 42 -1.18 -7.37 -0.23
CA GLY A 42 -0.59 -7.12 1.07
C GLY A 42 -0.22 -8.45 1.69
N LEU A 43 1.07 -8.60 2.00
CA LEU A 43 1.53 -9.64 2.90
C LEU A 43 0.55 -9.69 4.08
N SER A 44 0.08 -10.88 4.43
CA SER A 44 -0.85 -10.99 5.56
C SER A 44 -0.24 -10.28 6.77
N PRO A 45 -1.05 -9.65 7.64
CA PRO A 45 -0.53 -8.98 8.84
C PRO A 45 0.43 -9.89 9.64
N GLU A 46 0.18 -11.20 9.60
CA GLU A 46 1.00 -12.27 10.17
C GLU A 46 2.38 -12.40 9.49
N GLU A 47 2.44 -12.37 8.16
CA GLU A 47 3.70 -12.40 7.40
C GLU A 47 4.54 -11.14 7.59
N ILE A 48 3.90 -9.97 7.67
CA ILE A 48 4.59 -8.70 7.97
C ILE A 48 5.27 -8.79 9.34
N VAL A 49 4.55 -9.26 10.36
CA VAL A 49 5.09 -9.39 11.72
C VAL A 49 6.22 -10.42 11.75
N ARG A 50 6.03 -11.58 11.10
CA ARG A 50 7.04 -12.64 11.02
C ARG A 50 8.33 -12.16 10.36
N ASP A 51 8.23 -11.37 9.29
CA ASP A 51 9.40 -10.92 8.54
C ASP A 51 10.10 -9.73 9.23
N LEU A 52 9.36 -8.89 9.96
CA LEU A 52 9.92 -7.76 10.73
C LEU A 52 10.56 -8.19 12.06
N GLN A 53 10.07 -9.24 12.72
CA GLN A 53 10.65 -9.76 13.97
C GLN A 53 12.17 -10.06 13.90
N PRO A 54 12.68 -10.85 12.94
CA PRO A 54 14.12 -11.13 12.86
C PRO A 54 14.95 -9.88 12.56
N ALA A 55 14.44 -8.97 11.72
CA ALA A 55 15.11 -7.70 11.43
C ALA A 55 15.22 -6.83 12.69
N LEU A 56 14.17 -6.75 13.51
CA LEU A 56 14.18 -6.02 14.78
C LEU A 56 15.16 -6.61 15.79
N ILE A 57 15.29 -7.94 15.86
CA ILE A 57 16.27 -8.62 16.73
C ILE A 57 17.69 -8.22 16.32
N GLU A 58 17.99 -8.25 15.02
CA GLU A 58 19.31 -7.86 14.50
C GLU A 58 19.64 -6.39 14.79
N PHE A 59 18.69 -5.47 14.54
CA PHE A 59 18.89 -4.06 14.85
C PHE A 59 19.12 -3.81 16.34
N THR A 60 18.40 -4.52 17.20
CA THR A 60 18.56 -4.41 18.66
C THR A 60 19.94 -4.94 19.09
N ALA A 61 20.41 -6.03 18.50
CA ALA A 61 21.76 -6.55 18.75
C ALA A 61 22.86 -5.55 18.33
N ILE A 62 22.69 -4.90 17.17
CA ILE A 62 23.59 -3.84 16.70
C ILE A 62 23.55 -2.63 17.64
N ALA A 63 22.36 -2.17 18.03
CA ALA A 63 22.21 -1.03 18.94
C ALA A 63 22.89 -1.29 20.30
N ARG A 64 22.71 -2.48 20.88
CA ARG A 64 23.39 -2.89 22.12
C ARG A 64 24.91 -2.95 21.96
N SER A 65 25.40 -3.46 20.83
CA SER A 65 26.84 -3.48 20.51
C SER A 65 27.43 -2.07 20.45
N LEU A 66 26.66 -1.09 19.98
CA LEU A 66 27.04 0.32 19.93
C LEU A 66 26.80 1.09 21.24
N GLY A 67 26.33 0.43 22.31
CA GLY A 67 26.06 1.05 23.61
C GLY A 67 24.73 1.80 23.71
N GLY A 68 23.82 1.60 22.75
CA GLY A 68 22.44 2.06 22.84
C GLY A 68 21.60 1.13 23.72
N GLU A 69 20.97 1.68 24.75
CA GLU A 69 20.00 0.95 25.57
C GLU A 69 18.62 1.03 24.89
N VAL A 70 18.17 -0.10 24.34
CA VAL A 70 16.86 -0.22 23.69
C VAL A 70 16.08 -1.31 24.42
N ASP A 71 15.03 -0.90 25.12
CA ASP A 71 14.05 -1.79 25.77
C ASP A 71 13.00 -2.19 24.74
N VAL A 72 13.30 -3.22 23.95
CA VAL A 72 12.31 -3.86 23.08
C VAL A 72 11.74 -5.03 23.85
N PRO A 73 10.43 -5.05 24.18
CA PRO A 73 9.83 -6.22 24.78
C PRO A 73 9.94 -7.39 23.78
N ASP A 74 10.54 -8.49 24.23
CA ASP A 74 10.48 -9.76 23.51
C ASP A 74 9.00 -10.14 23.40
N ALA A 75 8.41 -9.91 22.23
CA ALA A 75 7.07 -10.36 21.94
C ALA A 75 7.13 -11.89 21.84
N GLU A 76 6.74 -12.58 22.90
CA GLU A 76 6.57 -14.03 22.91
C GLU A 76 5.43 -14.36 21.92
N VAL A 77 5.79 -14.84 20.74
CA VAL A 77 4.85 -15.37 19.74
C VAL A 77 4.62 -16.84 20.09
N GLU A 78 3.41 -17.15 20.57
CA GLU A 78 2.91 -18.53 20.76
C GLU A 78 2.42 -19.13 19.43
#